data_AF-A0A3D3MTX8-F1
#
_entry.id   AF-A0A3D3MTX8-F1
#
_cell.length_a   1.000
_cell.length_b   1.000
_cell.length_c   1.000
_cell.angle_alpha   90.00
_cell.angle_beta   90.00
_cell.angle_gamma   90.00
#
_symmetry.space_group_name_H-M   'P 1'
#
loop_
_entity.id
_entity.type
_entity.pdbx_description
1 polymer ?
#
loop_
_entity_poly.entity_id
_entity_poly.type
_entity_poly.pdbx_seq_one_letter_code
_entity_poly.pdbx_strand_id
1 'polypeptide(L)'
;MVEINVCPSTLQEGFTTYSPVARKQLFDEKEVSHILDFDSPNNDSGDNEAYLKNVGRISLSGVQPKASLVLSEGHLVKPAEGERGTYILKPAPTSYALLDRKYCPANEHLTMQLASQVYHIETAANGICFFQDGEAAYLCRRFDVGPNGQKYSQEDFASLAGLTDANGGSDFKYSNLSYEECADIIRKYVKAAPVEILKYFRIVVFNYLTLNDDAHLKNFSLINRGDGEYHLTP
;
A
#
# COMPACT_ATOMS: atom_id res chain seq x y z
N MET A 1 11.52 4.94 -22.85
CA MET A 1 11.66 5.44 -21.47
C MET A 1 10.46 6.35 -21.23
N VAL A 2 9.69 6.14 -20.15
CA VAL A 2 8.49 6.94 -19.89
C VAL A 2 8.92 8.35 -19.52
N GLU A 3 8.58 9.34 -20.34
CA GLU A 3 8.78 10.75 -20.01
C GLU A 3 7.63 11.24 -19.12
N ILE A 4 7.98 11.83 -17.98
CA ILE A 4 7.02 12.43 -17.05
C ILE A 4 7.38 13.91 -16.83
N ASN A 5 6.36 14.73 -16.60
CA ASN A 5 6.49 16.16 -16.26
C ASN A 5 5.83 16.51 -14.91
N VAL A 6 5.41 15.48 -14.18
CA VAL A 6 4.75 15.55 -12.88
C VAL A 6 5.45 14.59 -11.94
N CYS A 7 5.67 15.01 -10.70
CA CYS A 7 6.25 14.16 -9.67
C CYS A 7 5.36 12.92 -9.47
N PRO A 8 5.90 11.69 -9.61
CA PRO A 8 5.08 10.48 -9.59
C PRO A 8 4.64 10.08 -8.18
N SER A 9 5.00 10.84 -7.13
CA SER A 9 4.50 10.65 -5.78
C SER A 9 3.57 11.80 -5.36
N THR A 10 3.98 13.06 -5.49
CA THR A 10 3.19 14.21 -5.00
C THR A 10 2.25 14.82 -6.04
N LEU A 11 2.27 14.37 -7.29
CA LEU A 11 1.55 14.98 -8.42
C LEU A 11 1.90 16.46 -8.70
N GLN A 12 3.04 16.93 -8.19
CA GLN A 12 3.52 18.28 -8.44
C GLN A 12 4.08 18.42 -9.86
N GLU A 13 3.60 19.40 -10.62
CA GLU A 13 4.11 19.71 -11.96
C GLU A 13 5.57 20.21 -11.94
N GLY A 14 6.25 20.06 -13.09
CA GLY A 14 7.60 20.57 -13.30
C GLY A 14 8.72 19.62 -12.85
N PHE A 15 8.38 18.36 -12.55
CA PHE A 15 9.34 17.34 -12.15
C PHE A 15 9.38 16.19 -13.15
N THR A 16 10.59 15.80 -13.56
CA THR A 16 10.84 14.64 -14.42
C THR A 16 11.18 13.38 -13.62
N THR A 17 11.06 13.44 -12.28
CA THR A 17 11.28 12.33 -11.34
C THR A 17 10.63 12.68 -9.99
N TYR A 18 10.92 11.94 -8.92
CA TYR A 18 10.49 12.27 -7.57
C TYR A 18 10.99 13.66 -7.12
N SER A 19 10.08 14.50 -6.63
CA SER A 19 10.39 15.81 -6.06
C SER A 19 11.18 15.67 -4.74
N PRO A 20 11.86 16.72 -4.25
CA PRO A 20 12.54 16.69 -2.96
C PRO A 20 11.61 16.27 -1.79
N VAL A 21 10.35 16.70 -1.82
CA VAL A 21 9.34 16.32 -0.82
C VAL A 21 9.02 14.83 -0.93
N ALA A 22 8.80 14.32 -2.14
CA ALA A 22 8.59 12.90 -2.38
C ALA A 22 9.76 12.05 -1.89
N ARG A 23 11.00 12.44 -2.20
CA ARG A 23 12.21 11.71 -1.76
C ARG A 23 12.31 11.65 -0.24
N LYS A 24 12.01 12.75 0.44
CA LYS A 24 12.02 12.78 1.91
C LYS A 24 10.98 11.82 2.51
N GLN A 25 9.75 11.83 1.99
CA GLN A 25 8.65 11.03 2.53
C GLN A 25 8.78 9.55 2.17
N LEU A 26 9.08 9.26 0.90
CA LEU A 26 9.04 7.92 0.35
C LEU A 26 10.39 7.19 0.47
N PHE A 27 11.52 7.89 0.39
CA PHE A 27 12.85 7.28 0.19
C PHE A 27 13.95 7.72 1.17
N ASP A 28 13.60 8.36 2.28
CA ASP A 28 14.58 8.87 3.27
C ASP A 28 15.63 9.80 2.63
N GLU A 29 15.17 10.70 1.76
CA GLU A 29 15.98 11.70 1.03
C GLU A 29 16.94 11.12 -0.01
N LYS A 30 16.99 9.79 -0.18
CA LYS A 30 17.80 9.14 -1.22
C LYS A 30 17.28 9.45 -2.61
N GLU A 31 18.21 9.55 -3.56
CA GLU A 31 17.87 9.62 -4.98
C GLU A 31 17.48 8.24 -5.47
N VAL A 32 16.29 8.13 -6.06
CA VAL A 32 15.72 6.87 -6.53
C VAL A 32 15.17 7.07 -7.92
N SER A 33 15.47 6.13 -8.82
CA SER A 33 14.87 6.11 -10.15
C SER A 33 13.37 5.84 -10.05
N HIS A 34 12.56 6.58 -10.82
CA HIS A 34 11.14 6.24 -11.00
C HIS A 34 10.94 5.10 -12.01
N ILE A 35 12.02 4.60 -12.61
CA ILE A 35 12.06 3.47 -13.54
C ILE A 35 12.77 2.30 -12.87
N LEU A 36 12.13 1.13 -12.86
CA LEU A 36 12.66 -0.13 -12.37
C LEU A 36 13.53 -0.80 -13.43
N ASP A 37 14.55 -1.53 -12.99
CA ASP A 37 15.54 -2.19 -13.87
C ASP A 37 15.07 -3.56 -14.40
N PHE A 38 13.75 -3.78 -14.41
CA PHE A 38 13.13 -5.03 -14.84
C PHE A 38 11.75 -4.80 -15.44
N ASP A 39 11.30 -5.74 -16.25
CA ASP A 39 10.00 -5.70 -16.93
C ASP A 39 8.84 -6.07 -16.00
N SER A 40 7.63 -5.68 -16.42
CA SER A 40 6.40 -5.99 -15.71
C SER A 40 6.07 -7.49 -15.77
N PRO A 41 5.26 -8.02 -14.83
CA PRO A 41 4.76 -9.40 -14.91
C PRO A 41 3.72 -9.60 -16.04
N ASN A 42 3.35 -8.53 -16.74
CA ASN A 42 2.37 -8.51 -17.82
C ASN A 42 3.02 -8.40 -19.20
N ASN A 43 4.35 -8.48 -19.27
CA ASN A 43 5.10 -8.33 -20.51
C ASN A 43 4.72 -9.37 -21.57
N ASP A 44 4.81 -8.97 -22.84
CA ASP A 44 4.49 -9.84 -23.99
C ASP A 44 5.49 -11.00 -24.15
N SER A 45 6.65 -10.93 -23.51
CA SER A 45 7.67 -11.98 -23.54
C SER A 45 7.29 -13.20 -22.68
N GLY A 46 6.33 -13.07 -21.77
CA GLY A 46 5.85 -14.16 -20.90
C GLY A 46 6.85 -14.57 -19.82
N ASP A 47 7.91 -13.80 -19.60
CA ASP A 47 8.99 -14.14 -18.68
C ASP A 47 8.67 -13.74 -17.23
N ASN A 48 7.64 -14.40 -16.68
CA ASN A 48 7.30 -14.30 -15.27
C ASN A 48 8.44 -14.79 -14.36
N GLU A 49 9.35 -15.64 -14.86
CA GLU A 49 10.52 -16.10 -14.11
C GLU A 49 11.52 -14.96 -13.87
N ALA A 50 11.79 -14.12 -14.87
CA ALA A 50 12.62 -12.93 -14.70
C ALA A 50 12.02 -11.93 -13.71
N TYR A 51 10.70 -11.69 -13.78
CA TYR A 51 10.02 -10.87 -12.77
C TYR A 51 10.17 -11.46 -11.36
N LEU A 52 9.84 -12.75 -11.17
CA LEU A 52 9.96 -13.43 -9.88
C LEU A 52 11.41 -13.48 -9.35
N LYS A 53 12.41 -13.50 -10.23
CA LYS A 53 13.82 -13.38 -9.85
C LYS A 53 14.10 -12.00 -9.23
N ASN A 54 13.54 -10.94 -9.82
CA ASN A 54 13.76 -9.54 -9.42
C ASN A 54 12.91 -9.07 -8.23
N VAL A 55 11.77 -9.71 -7.96
CA VAL A 55 10.88 -9.32 -6.83
C VAL A 55 10.68 -10.39 -5.76
N GLY A 56 11.02 -11.65 -6.05
CA GLY A 56 10.85 -12.77 -5.13
C GLY A 56 9.42 -13.29 -5.04
N ARG A 57 9.01 -13.72 -3.85
CA ARG A 57 7.67 -14.30 -3.62
C ARG A 57 6.59 -13.22 -3.79
N ILE A 58 5.63 -13.49 -4.66
CA ILE A 58 4.39 -12.73 -4.74
C ILE A 58 3.45 -13.26 -3.65
N SER A 59 2.94 -12.37 -2.80
CA SER A 59 1.86 -12.74 -1.90
C SER A 59 0.53 -12.56 -2.62
N LEU A 60 -0.21 -13.65 -2.78
CA LEU A 60 -1.57 -13.65 -3.35
C LEU A 60 -2.65 -13.48 -2.26
N SER A 61 -2.33 -12.95 -1.08
CA SER A 61 -3.39 -12.60 -0.11
C SER A 61 -4.14 -11.37 -0.61
N GLY A 62 -5.15 -11.62 -1.45
CA GLY A 62 -5.90 -10.64 -2.23
C GLY A 62 -5.92 -10.97 -3.72
N VAL A 63 -6.77 -10.28 -4.50
CA VAL A 63 -6.92 -10.49 -5.95
C VAL A 63 -5.73 -9.92 -6.75
N GLN A 64 -4.97 -8.98 -6.16
CA GLN A 64 -3.87 -8.28 -6.82
C GLN A 64 -2.49 -8.83 -6.40
N PRO A 65 -1.59 -9.10 -7.36
CA PRO A 65 -0.19 -9.45 -7.05
C PRO A 65 0.50 -8.31 -6.31
N LYS A 66 1.27 -8.65 -5.27
CA LYS A 66 2.13 -7.71 -4.53
C LYS A 66 3.52 -8.30 -4.31
N ALA A 67 4.51 -7.45 -4.48
CA ALA A 67 5.92 -7.74 -4.27
C ALA A 67 6.47 -6.93 -3.09
N SER A 68 7.44 -7.50 -2.38
CA SER A 68 8.13 -6.85 -1.27
C SER A 68 9.51 -6.42 -1.76
N LEU A 69 9.90 -5.15 -1.55
CA LEU A 69 11.16 -4.59 -2.04
C LEU A 69 11.95 -3.88 -0.93
N VAL A 70 13.25 -3.70 -1.14
CA VAL A 70 14.13 -2.81 -0.37
C VAL A 70 14.80 -1.80 -1.29
N LEU A 71 15.23 -0.67 -0.73
CA LEU A 71 16.00 0.34 -1.43
C LEU A 71 17.50 0.10 -1.22
N SER A 72 18.20 -0.30 -2.27
CA SER A 72 19.65 -0.52 -2.29
C SER A 72 20.29 0.33 -3.38
N GLU A 73 21.28 1.15 -3.02
CA GLU A 73 22.05 1.98 -3.97
C GLU A 73 21.19 2.87 -4.90
N GLY A 74 20.01 3.31 -4.46
CA GLY A 74 19.09 4.12 -5.28
C GLY A 74 18.14 3.31 -6.17
N HIS A 75 18.17 1.98 -6.06
CA HIS A 75 17.34 1.05 -6.82
C HIS A 75 16.43 0.23 -5.90
N LEU A 76 15.20 -0.01 -6.35
CA LEU A 76 14.25 -0.87 -5.66
C LEU A 76 14.47 -2.32 -6.10
N VAL A 77 14.90 -3.17 -5.17
CA VAL A 77 15.31 -4.55 -5.46
C VAL A 77 14.64 -5.53 -4.51
N LYS A 78 14.66 -6.82 -4.88
CA LYS A 78 14.24 -7.91 -3.99
C LYS A 78 15.06 -7.90 -2.69
N PRO A 79 14.42 -8.07 -1.51
CA PRO A 79 15.12 -8.25 -0.25
C PRO A 79 16.00 -9.51 -0.28
N ALA A 80 17.19 -9.44 0.29
CA ALA A 80 18.05 -10.60 0.51
C ALA A 80 17.37 -11.63 1.44
N GLU A 81 17.88 -12.86 1.48
CA GLU A 81 17.36 -13.88 2.39
C GLU A 81 17.48 -13.43 3.85
N GLY A 82 16.37 -13.45 4.59
CA GLY A 82 16.29 -12.94 5.96
C GLY A 82 16.17 -11.42 6.06
N GLU A 83 16.36 -10.67 4.97
CA GLU A 83 16.11 -9.24 4.92
C GLU A 83 14.62 -8.95 4.81
N ARG A 84 14.22 -7.83 5.42
CA ARG A 84 12.84 -7.38 5.41
C ARG A 84 12.63 -6.32 4.35
N GLY A 85 11.70 -6.58 3.42
CA GLY A 85 11.23 -5.53 2.52
C GLY A 85 10.60 -4.36 3.28
N THR A 86 10.93 -3.16 2.83
CA THR A 86 10.48 -1.87 3.36
C THR A 86 9.48 -1.18 2.43
N TYR A 87 9.26 -1.73 1.24
CA TYR A 87 8.30 -1.27 0.25
C TYR A 87 7.41 -2.42 -0.23
N ILE A 88 6.20 -2.05 -0.64
CA ILE A 88 5.25 -2.92 -1.33
C ILE A 88 5.09 -2.36 -2.74
N LEU A 89 5.37 -3.19 -3.74
CA LEU A 89 5.12 -2.91 -5.14
C LEU A 89 3.86 -3.65 -5.59
N LYS A 90 2.95 -2.93 -6.23
CA LYS A 90 1.70 -3.46 -6.80
C LYS A 90 1.67 -3.18 -8.31
N PRO A 91 2.03 -4.15 -9.16
CA PRO A 91 1.86 -4.02 -10.61
C PRO A 91 0.37 -3.96 -10.99
N ALA A 92 0.10 -3.67 -12.26
CA ALA A 92 -1.26 -3.79 -12.78
C ALA A 92 -1.74 -5.24 -12.62
N PRO A 93 -2.98 -5.47 -12.14
CA PRO A 93 -3.53 -6.81 -12.00
C PRO A 93 -3.51 -7.57 -13.33
N THR A 94 -3.28 -8.88 -13.30
CA THR A 94 -3.30 -9.76 -14.49
C THR A 94 -4.71 -10.23 -14.87
N SER A 95 -5.70 -10.05 -13.97
CA SER A 95 -7.07 -10.55 -14.19
C SER A 95 -7.75 -9.83 -15.35
N TYR A 96 -8.14 -10.60 -16.37
CA TYR A 96 -8.89 -10.12 -17.54
C TYR A 96 -10.32 -9.63 -17.22
N ALA A 97 -10.84 -9.95 -16.03
CA ALA A 97 -12.16 -9.47 -15.59
C ALA A 97 -12.17 -7.97 -15.25
N LEU A 98 -11.00 -7.37 -15.03
CA LEU A 98 -10.86 -5.94 -14.77
C LEU A 98 -10.67 -5.20 -16.09
N LEU A 99 -11.69 -4.43 -16.48
CA LEU A 99 -11.56 -3.46 -17.56
C LEU A 99 -10.44 -2.48 -17.22
N ASP A 100 -9.62 -2.12 -18.22
CA ASP A 100 -8.66 -1.03 -18.07
C ASP A 100 -7.64 -1.23 -16.92
N ARG A 101 -7.32 -2.49 -16.58
CA ARG A 101 -6.42 -2.92 -15.49
C ARG A 101 -5.09 -2.16 -15.39
N LYS A 102 -4.57 -1.69 -16.53
CA LYS A 102 -3.34 -0.87 -16.62
C LYS A 102 -3.42 0.44 -15.84
N TYR A 103 -4.62 0.96 -15.59
CA TYR A 103 -4.85 2.18 -14.82
C TYR A 103 -5.07 1.92 -13.33
N CYS A 104 -5.17 0.68 -12.85
CA CYS A 104 -5.32 0.38 -11.43
C CYS A 104 -4.22 1.02 -10.55
N PRO A 105 -2.92 0.96 -10.92
CA PRO A 105 -1.87 1.67 -10.18
C PRO A 105 -2.13 3.17 -10.05
N ALA A 106 -2.50 3.83 -11.17
CA ALA A 106 -2.77 5.26 -11.21
C ALA A 106 -4.03 5.63 -10.41
N ASN A 107 -5.06 4.80 -10.45
CA ASN A 107 -6.28 4.98 -9.66
C ASN A 107 -5.97 4.90 -8.15
N GLU A 108 -5.22 3.88 -7.73
CA GLU A 108 -4.81 3.72 -6.33
C GLU A 108 -3.98 4.93 -5.88
N HIS A 109 -2.99 5.34 -6.68
CA HIS A 109 -2.18 6.53 -6.39
C HIS A 109 -3.02 7.80 -6.28
N LEU A 110 -3.86 8.10 -7.26
CA LEU A 110 -4.70 9.30 -7.26
C LEU A 110 -5.61 9.34 -6.04
N THR A 111 -6.24 8.21 -5.69
CA THR A 111 -7.12 8.10 -4.51
C THR A 111 -6.34 8.40 -3.23
N MET A 112 -5.12 7.88 -3.10
CA MET A 112 -4.27 8.14 -1.93
C MET A 112 -3.77 9.59 -1.87
N GLN A 113 -3.52 10.23 -3.02
CA GLN A 113 -3.17 11.66 -3.07
C GLN A 113 -4.37 12.55 -2.72
N LEU A 114 -5.58 12.20 -3.14
CA LEU A 114 -6.80 12.90 -2.71
C LEU A 114 -6.98 12.77 -1.19
N ALA A 115 -6.84 11.56 -0.64
CA ALA A 115 -6.95 11.31 0.80
C ALA A 115 -5.98 12.19 1.59
N SER A 116 -4.69 12.21 1.21
CA SER A 116 -3.64 12.92 1.95
C SER A 116 -3.62 14.43 1.71
N GLN A 117 -3.64 14.87 0.45
CA GLN A 117 -3.43 16.28 0.11
C GLN A 117 -4.70 17.12 0.24
N VAL A 118 -5.87 16.56 -0.08
CA VAL A 118 -7.14 17.30 -0.10
C VAL A 118 -7.92 17.09 1.19
N TYR A 119 -8.04 15.85 1.64
CA TYR A 119 -8.84 15.50 2.81
C TYR A 119 -8.04 15.37 4.11
N HIS A 120 -6.71 15.51 4.05
CA HIS A 120 -5.81 15.43 5.21
C HIS A 120 -6.02 14.16 6.04
N ILE A 121 -6.25 13.04 5.36
CA ILE A 121 -6.29 11.70 5.92
C ILE A 121 -4.85 11.18 5.96
N GLU A 122 -4.45 10.60 7.09
CA GLU A 122 -3.13 9.97 7.21
C GLU A 122 -3.08 8.76 6.29
N THR A 123 -2.07 8.69 5.42
CA THR A 123 -1.86 7.60 4.47
C THR A 123 -0.42 7.14 4.50
N ALA A 124 -0.17 5.88 4.13
CA ALA A 124 1.18 5.42 3.84
C ALA A 124 1.85 6.31 2.77
N ALA A 125 3.16 6.56 2.89
CA ALA A 125 3.90 7.25 1.84
C ALA A 125 3.87 6.40 0.56
N ASN A 126 3.48 7.00 -0.56
CA ASN A 126 3.21 6.27 -1.79
C ASN A 126 3.55 7.05 -3.05
N GLY A 127 3.60 6.36 -4.18
CA GLY A 127 3.84 6.92 -5.51
C GLY A 127 3.67 5.88 -6.61
N ILE A 128 3.97 6.30 -7.83
CA ILE A 128 4.08 5.45 -9.01
C ILE A 128 5.55 5.26 -9.38
N CYS A 129 5.91 4.05 -9.77
CA CYS A 129 7.10 3.79 -10.58
C CYS A 129 6.70 3.08 -11.87
N PHE A 130 7.64 2.99 -12.81
CA PHE A 130 7.44 2.36 -14.10
C PHE A 130 8.40 1.19 -14.25
N PHE A 131 7.92 0.08 -14.78
CA PHE A 131 8.78 -1.00 -15.24
C PHE A 131 9.59 -0.55 -16.47
N GLN A 132 10.61 -1.33 -16.83
CA GLN A 132 11.46 -1.02 -17.98
C GLN A 132 10.68 -0.98 -19.31
N ASP A 133 9.64 -1.82 -19.43
CA ASP A 133 8.66 -1.84 -20.54
C ASP A 133 7.67 -0.65 -20.52
N GLY A 134 7.70 0.18 -19.48
CA GLY A 134 6.88 1.38 -19.32
C GLY A 134 5.54 1.17 -18.62
N GLU A 135 5.19 -0.06 -18.21
CA GLU A 135 3.98 -0.29 -17.42
C GLU A 135 4.11 0.34 -16.02
N ALA A 136 3.04 0.99 -15.54
CA ALA A 136 3.03 1.61 -14.23
C ALA A 136 2.83 0.58 -13.10
N ALA A 137 3.40 0.86 -11.94
CA ALA A 137 3.17 0.13 -10.70
C ALA A 137 2.98 1.09 -9.55
N TYR A 138 2.11 0.72 -8.62
CA TYR A 138 1.90 1.47 -7.38
C TYR A 138 2.95 1.03 -6.36
N LEU A 139 3.65 2.00 -5.79
CA LEU A 139 4.68 1.80 -4.78
C LEU A 139 4.21 2.41 -3.46
N CYS A 140 4.28 1.64 -2.39
CA CYS A 140 3.94 2.08 -1.05
C CYS A 140 5.06 1.71 -0.09
N ARG A 141 5.48 2.67 0.75
CA ARG A 141 6.40 2.41 1.86
C ARG A 141 5.64 1.75 3.01
N ARG A 142 6.22 0.68 3.54
CA ARG A 142 5.67 0.00 4.71
C ARG A 142 5.77 0.88 5.94
N PHE A 143 4.64 1.09 6.60
CA PHE A 143 4.54 1.81 7.87
C PHE A 143 4.69 0.90 9.10
N ASP A 144 4.71 -0.43 8.91
CA ASP A 144 4.98 -1.43 9.96
C ASP A 144 6.47 -1.73 10.16
N VAL A 145 7.34 -1.00 9.46
CA VAL A 145 8.79 -1.06 9.59
C VAL A 145 9.31 0.31 10.03
N GLY A 146 9.93 0.36 11.21
CA GLY A 146 10.49 1.59 11.77
C GLY A 146 11.83 1.98 11.13
N PRO A 147 12.36 3.18 11.44
CA PRO A 147 13.59 3.71 10.83
C PRO A 147 14.83 2.84 11.03
N ASN A 148 14.92 2.09 12.13
CA ASN A 148 16.05 1.19 12.41
C ASN A 148 15.77 -0.25 11.93
N GLY A 149 14.76 -0.45 11.09
CA GLY A 149 14.36 -1.74 10.55
C GLY A 149 13.51 -2.60 11.50
N GLN A 150 13.19 -2.12 12.70
CA GLN A 150 12.35 -2.87 13.65
C GLN A 150 10.92 -3.06 13.11
N LYS A 151 10.30 -4.21 13.40
CA LYS A 151 8.86 -4.39 13.16
C LYS A 151 8.06 -3.67 14.21
N TYR A 152 7.00 -3.02 13.78
CA TYR A 152 5.90 -2.67 14.66
C TYR A 152 4.86 -3.79 14.67
N SER A 153 4.20 -3.97 15.81
CA SER A 153 3.09 -4.93 15.90
C SER A 153 1.88 -4.33 15.20
N GLN A 154 1.34 -5.03 14.20
CA GLN A 154 0.18 -4.59 13.44
C GLN A 154 -0.80 -5.75 13.31
N GLU A 155 -2.07 -5.49 13.57
CA GLU A 155 -3.15 -6.48 13.44
C GLU A 155 -4.33 -5.87 12.69
N ASP A 156 -4.86 -6.60 11.71
CA ASP A 156 -6.05 -6.18 10.96
C ASP A 156 -7.36 -6.43 11.74
N PHE A 157 -8.44 -5.75 11.36
CA PHE A 157 -9.69 -5.82 12.12
C PHE A 157 -10.31 -7.23 12.09
N ALA A 158 -10.08 -8.02 11.05
CA ALA A 158 -10.56 -9.40 11.01
C ALA A 158 -9.82 -10.25 12.06
N SER A 159 -8.49 -10.12 12.15
CA SER A 159 -7.68 -10.78 13.19
C SER A 159 -8.08 -10.34 14.60
N LEU A 160 -8.28 -9.03 14.82
CA LEU A 160 -8.68 -8.48 16.12
C LEU A 160 -10.09 -8.93 16.56
N ALA A 161 -10.97 -9.19 15.58
CA ALA A 161 -12.28 -9.78 15.81
C ALA A 161 -12.22 -11.31 15.99
N GLY A 162 -11.06 -11.94 15.80
CA GLY A 162 -10.89 -13.39 15.85
C GLY A 162 -11.53 -14.13 14.66
N LEU A 163 -11.72 -13.43 13.53
CA LEU A 163 -12.36 -13.98 12.34
C LEU A 163 -11.35 -14.67 11.42
N THR A 164 -11.76 -15.82 10.90
CA THR A 164 -11.02 -16.68 9.97
C THR A 164 -12.02 -17.31 9.00
N ASP A 165 -11.53 -17.94 7.92
CA ASP A 165 -12.38 -18.71 7.01
C ASP A 165 -13.18 -19.81 7.74
N ALA A 166 -12.63 -20.36 8.83
CA ALA A 166 -13.24 -21.45 9.58
C ALA A 166 -14.48 -21.03 10.40
N ASN A 167 -14.56 -19.78 10.86
CA ASN A 167 -15.66 -19.31 11.72
C ASN A 167 -16.50 -18.18 11.10
N GLY A 168 -15.96 -17.41 10.15
CA GLY A 168 -16.66 -16.33 9.46
C GLY A 168 -17.04 -16.63 8.01
N GLY A 169 -16.72 -17.84 7.52
CA GLY A 169 -16.95 -18.28 6.14
C GLY A 169 -15.95 -17.70 5.14
N SER A 170 -16.11 -18.03 3.85
CA SER A 170 -15.19 -17.59 2.78
C SER A 170 -15.14 -16.06 2.60
N ASP A 171 -16.21 -15.37 2.98
CA ASP A 171 -16.34 -13.91 2.89
C ASP A 171 -16.16 -13.25 4.27
N PHE A 172 -15.42 -13.88 5.19
CA PHE A 172 -15.32 -13.42 6.58
C PHE A 172 -14.86 -11.97 6.71
N LYS A 173 -14.03 -11.52 5.78
CA LYS A 173 -13.51 -10.16 5.71
C LYS A 173 -14.56 -9.11 5.31
N TYR A 174 -15.67 -9.50 4.69
CA TYR A 174 -16.71 -8.59 4.17
C TYR A 174 -17.94 -8.51 5.08
N SER A 175 -18.50 -9.66 5.44
CA SER A 175 -19.91 -9.72 5.85
C SER A 175 -20.14 -9.87 7.35
N ASN A 176 -19.09 -9.93 8.16
CA ASN A 176 -19.21 -10.29 9.57
C ASN A 176 -19.32 -9.10 10.52
N LEU A 177 -18.89 -7.91 10.11
CA LEU A 177 -18.96 -6.70 10.94
C LEU A 177 -19.36 -5.49 10.11
N SER A 178 -20.21 -4.67 10.70
CA SER A 178 -20.50 -3.31 10.26
C SER A 178 -19.36 -2.34 10.59
N TYR A 179 -19.37 -1.16 9.97
CA TYR A 179 -18.45 -0.09 10.33
C TYR A 179 -18.62 0.39 11.78
N GLU A 180 -19.81 0.27 12.38
CA GLU A 180 -20.02 0.56 13.80
C GLU A 180 -19.31 -0.45 14.70
N GLU A 181 -19.42 -1.74 14.40
CA GLU A 181 -18.73 -2.81 15.15
C GLU A 181 -17.21 -2.74 14.95
N CYS A 182 -16.74 -2.25 13.80
CA CYS A 182 -15.33 -1.92 13.62
C CYS A 182 -14.87 -0.80 14.56
N ALA A 183 -15.72 0.20 14.83
CA ALA A 183 -15.41 1.22 15.82
C ALA A 183 -15.36 0.65 17.25
N ASP A 184 -16.11 -0.42 17.56
CA ASP A 184 -15.99 -1.14 18.84
C ASP A 184 -14.64 -1.84 19.00
N ILE A 185 -14.04 -2.35 17.92
CA ILE A 185 -12.66 -2.85 17.95
C ILE A 185 -11.71 -1.73 18.38
N ILE A 186 -11.84 -0.53 17.81
CA ILE A 186 -11.04 0.63 18.20
C ILE A 186 -11.27 0.96 19.68
N ARG A 187 -12.52 1.02 20.15
CA ARG A 187 -12.86 1.26 21.57
C ARG A 187 -12.19 0.27 22.52
N LYS A 188 -12.10 -0.99 22.09
CA LYS A 188 -11.56 -2.09 22.90
C LYS A 188 -10.04 -2.04 23.04
N TYR A 189 -9.32 -1.72 21.97
CA TYR A 189 -7.86 -1.87 21.92
C TYR A 189 -7.08 -0.54 21.97
N VAL A 190 -7.71 0.59 21.65
CA VAL A 190 -7.06 1.90 21.60
C VAL A 190 -7.43 2.71 22.85
N LYS A 191 -6.44 3.17 23.60
CA LYS A 191 -6.65 4.00 24.80
C LYS A 191 -7.29 5.36 24.47
N ALA A 192 -6.81 6.02 23.40
CA ALA A 192 -7.35 7.28 22.89
C ALA A 192 -8.49 7.06 21.86
N ALA A 193 -9.36 6.07 22.10
CA ALA A 193 -10.38 5.63 21.14
C ALA A 193 -11.23 6.76 20.50
N PRO A 194 -11.72 7.78 21.23
CA PRO A 194 -12.54 8.83 20.60
C PRO A 194 -11.85 9.56 19.44
N VAL A 195 -10.53 9.77 19.55
CA VAL A 195 -9.75 10.45 18.51
C VAL A 195 -9.55 9.52 17.30
N GLU A 196 -9.22 8.26 17.54
CA GLU A 196 -9.00 7.28 16.47
C GLU A 196 -10.31 6.88 15.76
N ILE A 197 -11.44 6.85 16.47
CA ILE A 197 -12.77 6.64 15.87
C ILE A 197 -13.13 7.80 14.94
N LEU A 198 -12.80 9.04 15.30
CA LEU A 198 -13.04 10.19 14.42
C LEU A 198 -12.21 10.09 13.13
N LYS A 199 -10.94 9.66 13.23
CA LYS A 199 -10.11 9.39 12.05
C LYS A 199 -10.70 8.28 11.20
N TYR A 200 -11.09 7.18 11.82
CA TYR A 200 -11.74 6.05 11.17
C TYR A 200 -13.02 6.46 10.43
N PHE A 201 -13.89 7.24 11.08
CA PHE A 201 -15.12 7.73 10.45
C PHE A 201 -14.83 8.61 9.22
N ARG A 202 -13.79 9.45 9.26
CA ARG A 202 -13.35 10.21 8.09
C ARG A 202 -12.95 9.30 6.92
N ILE A 203 -12.27 8.18 7.20
CA ILE A 203 -11.91 7.18 6.18
C ILE A 203 -13.17 6.52 5.60
N VAL A 204 -14.14 6.15 6.45
CA VAL A 204 -15.41 5.56 5.98
C VAL A 204 -16.16 6.51 5.04
N VAL A 205 -16.27 7.80 5.41
CA VAL A 205 -16.91 8.82 4.55
C VAL A 205 -16.11 9.03 3.26
N PHE A 206 -14.78 9.05 3.34
CA PHE A 206 -13.92 9.17 2.16
C PHE A 206 -14.11 8.01 1.19
N ASN A 207 -14.12 6.76 1.68
CA ASN A 207 -14.39 5.57 0.85
C ASN A 207 -15.75 5.65 0.15
N TYR A 208 -16.77 6.18 0.82
CA TYR A 208 -18.07 6.43 0.19
C TYR A 208 -17.97 7.47 -0.94
N LEU A 209 -17.25 8.57 -0.73
CA LEU A 209 -17.10 9.64 -1.74
C LEU A 209 -16.28 9.20 -2.96
N THR A 210 -15.29 8.33 -2.76
CA THR A 210 -14.44 7.81 -3.85
C THR A 210 -14.94 6.52 -4.47
N LEU A 211 -16.10 6.01 -4.01
CA LEU A 211 -16.69 4.75 -4.47
C LEU A 211 -15.76 3.55 -4.27
N ASN A 212 -15.00 3.53 -3.17
CA ASN A 212 -14.21 2.38 -2.78
C ASN A 212 -15.13 1.29 -2.20
N ASP A 213 -15.46 0.30 -3.03
CA ASP A 213 -16.36 -0.81 -2.70
C ASP A 213 -15.66 -2.04 -2.09
N ASP A 214 -14.33 -2.04 -1.97
CA ASP A 214 -13.54 -3.15 -1.41
C ASP A 214 -12.95 -2.82 -0.02
N ALA A 215 -13.50 -1.82 0.67
CA ALA A 215 -13.07 -1.39 2.02
C ALA A 215 -13.47 -2.38 3.13
N HIS A 216 -12.86 -3.56 3.13
CA HIS A 216 -13.20 -4.68 4.01
C HIS A 216 -12.31 -4.76 5.26
N LEU A 217 -12.60 -5.67 6.21
CA LEU A 217 -11.93 -5.75 7.52
C LEU A 217 -10.40 -5.85 7.47
N LYS A 218 -9.83 -6.45 6.43
CA LYS A 218 -8.37 -6.56 6.26
C LYS A 218 -7.69 -5.30 5.70
N ASN A 219 -8.45 -4.24 5.40
CA ASN A 219 -7.93 -2.94 4.99
C ASN A 219 -7.80 -1.95 6.15
N PHE A 220 -8.33 -2.31 7.32
CA PHE A 220 -8.18 -1.54 8.55
C PHE A 220 -7.32 -2.32 9.52
N SER A 221 -6.39 -1.64 10.17
CA SER A 221 -5.53 -2.26 11.17
C SER A 221 -5.17 -1.31 12.29
N LEU A 222 -4.77 -1.89 13.43
CA LEU A 222 -4.16 -1.17 14.53
C LEU A 222 -2.67 -1.48 14.57
N ILE A 223 -1.86 -0.48 14.94
CA ILE A 223 -0.41 -0.59 15.07
C ILE A 223 0.06 -0.13 16.44
N ASN A 224 1.02 -0.85 17.01
CA ASN A 224 1.76 -0.47 18.20
C ASN A 224 3.24 -0.28 17.82
N ARG A 225 3.75 0.94 18.06
CA ARG A 225 5.10 1.34 17.65
C ARG A 225 6.16 1.10 18.73
N GLY A 226 5.83 0.32 19.76
CA GLY A 226 6.70 -0.01 20.89
C GLY A 226 6.50 0.89 22.12
N ASP A 227 5.52 1.78 22.09
CA ASP A 227 5.12 2.67 23.19
C ASP A 227 4.06 2.04 24.11
N GLY A 228 3.59 0.83 23.78
CA GLY A 228 2.57 0.13 24.56
C GLY A 228 1.14 0.55 24.24
N GLU A 229 0.93 1.44 23.26
CA GLU A 229 -0.39 1.89 22.83
C GLU A 229 -0.66 1.48 21.37
N TYR A 230 -1.93 1.17 21.08
CA TYR A 230 -2.37 0.91 19.71
C TYR A 230 -3.02 2.15 19.12
N HIS A 231 -2.77 2.38 17.83
CA HIS A 231 -3.35 3.46 17.03
C HIS A 231 -3.89 2.93 15.71
N LEU A 232 -4.84 3.63 15.08
CA LEU A 232 -5.26 3.30 13.72
C LEU A 232 -4.08 3.48 12.76
N THR A 233 -3.89 2.55 11.83
CA THR A 233 -2.84 2.67 10.82
C THR A 233 -3.18 3.70 9.75
N PRO A 234 -2.15 4.26 9.08
CA PRO A 234 -2.32 4.89 7.77
C PRO A 234 -2.87 3.95 6.70
#